data_AF-A0A8J2S6C1-F1
#
_entry.id   AF-A0A8J2S6C1-F1
#
_cell.length_a   1.000
_cell.length_b   1.000
_cell.length_c   1.000
_cell.angle_alpha   90.00
_cell.angle_beta   90.00
_cell.angle_gamma   90.00
#
_symmetry.space_group_name_H-M   'P 1'
#
loop_
_entity.id
_entity.type
_entity.pdbx_description
1 polymer ?
#
loop_
_entity_poly.entity_id
_entity_poly.type
_entity_poly.pdbx_seq_one_letter_code
_entity_poly.pdbx_strand_id
1 'polypeptide(L)'
;MFAVVAARPPLRAVVGKAQVVVEATPTLLRCAAGVDVRVTSTWQERDVITAVDQSVCINSRQRTALTIDTSTCATVRGKVEGDLIDIRGAMIEVESVRGETVRLLSEGGVASTKLVEGLEVDVSGTSITLAKLQASHANIRGDDVSIVAAYCRKLDVDATGASAVDAIQIDAAHGHVAATASNGGVSLQRCSGSCAIEAAGTISLAFDAMNGDAVASSDRGDVDVSVAPSIECDVELEGRHVDCAGAPMLRREVDEAGRVQGALEAKREPSRAGAGKVNVDGASQQKWDSSFISDEGGRPRIVARAPKGRVALRALSWIDAIRRKVGLPEGFEKVRRSSSSSSS
;
A
#
# COMPACT_ATOMS: atom_id res chain seq x y z
N MET A 1 -53.43 -11.02 31.92
CA MET A 1 -53.41 -9.77 31.13
C MET A 1 -52.10 -9.77 30.36
N PHE A 2 -52.12 -10.26 29.13
CA PHE A 2 -50.95 -10.31 28.24
C PHE A 2 -51.18 -9.30 27.12
N ALA A 3 -50.27 -8.34 26.97
CA ALA A 3 -50.32 -7.37 25.89
C ALA A 3 -49.71 -8.00 24.63
N VAL A 4 -50.55 -8.18 23.61
CA VAL A 4 -50.15 -8.49 22.24
C VAL A 4 -49.60 -7.20 21.63
N VAL A 5 -48.28 -7.11 21.43
CA VAL A 5 -47.68 -6.02 20.65
C VAL A 5 -47.74 -6.44 19.18
N ALA A 6 -48.56 -5.72 18.41
CA ALA A 6 -48.74 -5.94 16.98
C ALA A 6 -47.42 -5.77 16.21
N ALA A 7 -46.96 -6.85 15.57
CA ALA A 7 -45.90 -6.79 14.58
C ALA A 7 -46.40 -5.97 13.38
N ARG A 8 -45.74 -4.84 13.10
CA ARG A 8 -45.98 -4.06 11.88
C ARG A 8 -45.55 -4.90 10.66
N PRO A 9 -46.34 -4.92 9.57
CA PRO A 9 -46.01 -5.71 8.39
C PRO A 9 -44.75 -5.17 7.69
N PRO A 10 -43.98 -6.02 6.98
CA PRO A 10 -42.88 -5.55 6.16
C PRO A 10 -43.41 -4.63 5.05
N LEU A 11 -42.79 -3.45 4.91
CA LEU A 11 -43.07 -2.50 3.84
C LEU A 11 -42.86 -3.19 2.48
N ARG A 12 -43.94 -3.40 1.72
CA ARG A 12 -43.88 -3.78 0.31
C ARG A 12 -43.66 -2.53 -0.52
N ALA A 13 -42.51 -2.42 -1.17
CA ALA A 13 -42.28 -1.41 -2.20
C ALA A 13 -42.85 -1.90 -3.54
N VAL A 14 -43.64 -1.07 -4.21
CA VAL A 14 -44.19 -1.32 -5.55
C VAL A 14 -43.14 -1.00 -6.60
N VAL A 15 -42.99 -1.90 -7.56
CA VAL A 15 -41.98 -1.85 -8.63
C VAL A 15 -42.36 -0.80 -9.67
N GLY A 16 -41.59 0.29 -9.69
CA GLY A 16 -41.57 1.27 -10.76
C GLY A 16 -40.43 2.26 -10.49
N LYS A 17 -39.31 2.13 -11.22
CA LYS A 17 -38.14 3.05 -11.17
C LYS A 17 -37.88 3.65 -9.78
N ALA A 18 -37.57 2.80 -8.80
CA ALA A 18 -37.64 3.18 -7.39
C ALA A 18 -36.35 3.84 -6.88
N GLN A 19 -36.44 5.11 -6.49
CA GLN A 19 -35.65 5.62 -5.36
C GLN A 19 -36.18 4.92 -4.10
N VAL A 20 -35.33 4.18 -3.40
CA VAL A 20 -35.68 3.62 -2.09
C VAL A 20 -35.07 4.53 -1.03
N VAL A 21 -35.93 5.26 -0.31
CA VAL A 21 -35.53 5.97 0.91
C VAL A 21 -35.77 5.02 2.08
N VAL A 22 -34.70 4.70 2.81
CA VAL A 22 -34.75 3.76 3.94
C VAL A 22 -34.63 4.58 5.21
N GLU A 23 -35.71 4.70 5.97
CA GLU A 23 -35.64 5.24 7.33
C GLU A 23 -35.06 4.18 8.28
N ALA A 24 -34.01 4.55 9.01
CA ALA A 24 -33.22 3.66 9.85
C ALA A 24 -34.03 3.13 11.05
N THR A 25 -34.56 1.93 10.90
CA THR A 25 -34.55 0.91 11.96
C THR A 25 -33.72 -0.26 11.43
N PRO A 26 -33.21 -1.21 12.25
CA PRO A 26 -32.38 -2.30 11.74
C PRO A 26 -33.21 -3.15 10.78
N THR A 27 -33.09 -2.86 9.49
CA THR A 27 -33.95 -3.42 8.45
C THR A 27 -33.07 -3.98 7.36
N LEU A 28 -33.26 -5.26 7.08
CA LEU A 28 -32.65 -5.98 5.97
C LEU A 28 -33.05 -5.30 4.65
N LEU A 29 -32.09 -4.75 3.90
CA LEU A 29 -32.38 -4.11 2.61
C LEU A 29 -32.33 -5.11 1.46
N ARG A 30 -33.48 -5.68 1.12
CA ARG A 30 -33.60 -6.48 -0.11
C ARG A 30 -33.56 -5.56 -1.33
N CYS A 31 -32.45 -5.59 -2.06
CA CYS A 31 -32.31 -4.90 -3.33
C CYS A 31 -33.19 -5.57 -4.40
N ALA A 32 -33.88 -4.76 -5.21
CA ALA A 32 -34.86 -5.20 -6.20
C ALA A 32 -34.18 -5.82 -7.44
N ALA A 33 -33.51 -6.95 -7.27
CA ALA A 33 -32.98 -7.76 -8.38
C ALA A 33 -32.63 -9.22 -7.99
N GLY A 34 -33.09 -9.72 -6.83
CA GLY A 34 -32.72 -11.05 -6.35
C GLY A 34 -31.31 -11.13 -5.74
N VAL A 35 -30.69 -9.97 -5.45
CA VAL A 35 -29.43 -9.87 -4.70
C VAL A 35 -29.77 -9.58 -3.24
N ASP A 36 -29.41 -10.49 -2.36
CA ASP A 36 -29.47 -10.26 -0.92
C ASP A 36 -28.30 -9.34 -0.54
N VAL A 37 -28.59 -8.08 -0.25
CA VAL A 37 -27.61 -7.14 0.31
C VAL A 37 -27.99 -6.89 1.76
N ARG A 38 -27.15 -7.37 2.69
CA ARG A 38 -27.37 -7.07 4.10
C ARG A 38 -26.58 -5.83 4.47
N VAL A 39 -27.27 -4.68 4.51
CA VAL A 39 -26.72 -3.47 5.14
C VAL A 39 -27.11 -3.48 6.62
N THR A 40 -26.13 -3.63 7.51
CA THR A 40 -26.36 -3.54 8.96
C THR A 40 -25.65 -2.31 9.50
N SER A 41 -26.36 -1.62 10.40
CA SER A 41 -26.21 -0.19 10.51
C SER A 41 -26.79 0.25 11.87
N THR A 42 -25.99 0.84 12.78
CA THR A 42 -26.43 1.56 14.01
C THR A 42 -26.60 3.10 13.82
N TRP A 43 -27.78 3.57 13.38
CA TRP A 43 -27.96 4.92 12.76
C TRP A 43 -29.06 5.66 13.53
N GLN A 44 -28.88 6.97 13.72
CA GLN A 44 -29.89 7.84 14.33
C GLN A 44 -30.40 8.97 13.40
N GLU A 45 -29.87 9.11 12.18
CA GLU A 45 -30.30 10.16 11.26
C GLU A 45 -30.57 9.66 9.83
N ARG A 46 -31.33 10.47 9.08
CA ARG A 46 -31.91 10.17 7.77
C ARG A 46 -30.84 10.05 6.68
N ASP A 47 -30.33 8.84 6.49
CA ASP A 47 -29.45 8.53 5.38
C ASP A 47 -30.17 7.85 4.22
N VAL A 48 -29.64 8.05 3.01
CA VAL A 48 -30.23 7.53 1.77
C VAL A 48 -29.36 6.38 1.26
N ILE A 49 -29.92 5.17 1.32
CA ILE A 49 -29.35 3.98 0.68
C ILE A 49 -30.11 3.77 -0.62
N THR A 50 -29.47 4.06 -1.76
CA THR A 50 -30.10 3.88 -3.07
C THR A 50 -29.66 2.56 -3.68
N ALA A 51 -30.62 1.70 -3.99
CA ALA A 51 -30.40 0.54 -4.85
C ALA A 51 -30.56 0.97 -6.32
N VAL A 52 -29.53 0.81 -7.13
CA VAL A 52 -29.57 1.10 -8.57
C VAL A 52 -29.07 -0.14 -9.31
N ASP A 53 -29.92 -0.78 -10.11
CA ASP A 53 -29.53 -1.82 -11.08
C ASP A 53 -28.51 -2.86 -10.54
N GLN A 54 -28.85 -3.52 -9.42
CA GLN A 54 -28.03 -4.52 -8.68
C GLN A 54 -26.89 -3.97 -7.80
N SER A 55 -26.66 -2.65 -7.78
CA SER A 55 -25.69 -1.99 -6.92
C SER A 55 -26.35 -1.27 -5.74
N VAL A 56 -25.65 -1.19 -4.61
CA VAL A 56 -26.09 -0.42 -3.44
C VAL A 56 -25.16 0.77 -3.25
N CYS A 57 -25.70 1.98 -3.42
CA CYS A 57 -24.98 3.23 -3.22
C CYS A 57 -25.38 3.84 -1.87
N ILE A 58 -24.40 4.08 -0.99
CA ILE A 58 -24.63 4.60 0.36
C ILE A 58 -23.98 5.97 0.51
N ASN A 59 -24.78 7.02 0.70
CA ASN A 59 -24.30 8.38 0.99
C ASN A 59 -24.68 8.75 2.43
N SER A 60 -23.69 8.95 3.31
CA SER A 60 -23.92 9.22 4.74
C SER A 60 -22.75 9.98 5.36
N ARG A 61 -23.05 10.81 6.36
CA ARG A 61 -22.11 11.81 6.90
C ARG A 61 -21.32 11.38 8.13
N GLN A 62 -21.69 10.32 8.86
CA GLN A 62 -20.95 9.80 10.03
C GLN A 62 -21.53 8.44 10.46
N ARG A 63 -20.68 7.42 10.72
CA ARG A 63 -21.14 6.07 11.09
C ARG A 63 -20.38 5.55 12.30
N THR A 64 -21.01 4.68 13.08
CA THR A 64 -20.33 3.85 14.09
C THR A 64 -19.98 2.49 13.51
N ALA A 65 -20.87 1.90 12.71
CA ALA A 65 -20.58 0.69 11.95
C ALA A 65 -21.31 0.64 10.59
N LEU A 66 -20.62 0.14 9.57
CA LEU A 66 -21.15 -0.27 8.28
C LEU A 66 -20.78 -1.71 8.01
N THR A 67 -21.78 -2.55 7.75
CA THR A 67 -21.56 -3.86 7.13
C THR A 67 -22.27 -3.92 5.79
N ILE A 68 -21.55 -4.32 4.73
CA ILE A 68 -22.11 -4.67 3.42
C ILE A 68 -21.72 -6.13 3.18
N ASP A 69 -22.71 -6.99 2.97
CA ASP A 69 -22.49 -8.40 2.62
C ASP A 69 -23.32 -8.71 1.37
N THR A 70 -22.64 -9.10 0.30
CA THR A 70 -23.24 -9.47 -0.99
C THR A 70 -22.49 -10.64 -1.62
N SER A 71 -23.19 -11.48 -2.38
CA SER A 71 -22.58 -12.53 -3.20
C SER A 71 -22.01 -12.02 -4.53
N THR A 72 -22.15 -10.73 -4.83
CA THR A 72 -21.81 -10.13 -6.13
C THR A 72 -20.84 -8.96 -5.94
N CYS A 73 -21.11 -7.79 -6.51
CA CYS A 73 -20.23 -6.64 -6.45
C CYS A 73 -20.69 -5.66 -5.37
N ALA A 74 -19.76 -5.13 -4.58
CA ALA A 74 -19.97 -4.01 -3.69
C ALA A 74 -19.24 -2.78 -4.25
N THR A 75 -19.99 -1.71 -4.55
CA THR A 75 -19.41 -0.44 -5.00
C THR A 75 -19.74 0.68 -4.03
N VAL A 76 -18.73 1.30 -3.43
CA VAL A 76 -18.85 2.44 -2.54
C VAL A 76 -18.30 3.68 -3.22
N ARG A 77 -19.20 4.57 -3.66
CA ARG A 77 -18.85 5.87 -4.24
C ARG A 77 -18.77 6.94 -3.15
N GLY A 78 -17.84 7.87 -3.31
CA GLY A 78 -17.59 8.92 -2.32
C GLY A 78 -16.87 8.43 -1.07
N LYS A 79 -17.10 9.15 0.04
CA LYS A 79 -16.41 8.92 1.31
C LYS A 79 -17.36 8.28 2.31
N VAL A 80 -16.89 7.21 2.95
CA VAL A 80 -17.55 6.53 4.06
C VAL A 80 -16.63 6.58 5.27
N GLU A 81 -17.16 7.02 6.41
CA GLU A 81 -16.43 7.06 7.68
C GLU A 81 -17.22 6.34 8.77
N GLY A 82 -16.56 5.51 9.58
CA GLY A 82 -17.09 5.03 10.85
C GLY A 82 -16.24 4.01 11.57
N ASP A 83 -16.50 3.73 12.85
CA ASP A 83 -15.62 2.91 13.70
C ASP A 83 -15.35 1.52 13.10
N LEU A 84 -16.39 0.83 12.61
CA LEU A 84 -16.26 -0.44 11.90
C LEU A 84 -16.78 -0.33 10.46
N ILE A 85 -15.96 -0.67 9.48
CA ILE A 85 -16.38 -0.88 8.08
C ILE A 85 -16.06 -2.33 7.71
N ASP A 86 -17.07 -3.14 7.39
CA ASP A 86 -16.91 -4.54 6.94
C ASP A 86 -17.67 -4.71 5.62
N ILE A 87 -16.93 -4.86 4.51
CA ILE A 87 -17.49 -5.02 3.17
C ILE A 87 -17.05 -6.38 2.62
N ARG A 88 -18.02 -7.19 2.23
CA ARG A 88 -17.83 -8.53 1.65
C ARG A 88 -18.54 -8.63 0.31
N GLY A 89 -17.85 -9.17 -0.68
CA GLY A 89 -18.35 -9.28 -2.05
C GLY A 89 -17.45 -10.09 -2.96
N ALA A 90 -17.99 -10.65 -4.03
CA ALA A 90 -17.21 -11.24 -5.11
C ALA A 90 -16.25 -10.22 -5.77
N MET A 91 -16.65 -8.94 -5.86
CA MET A 91 -15.79 -7.83 -6.24
C MET A 91 -16.07 -6.61 -5.36
N ILE A 92 -15.04 -5.87 -4.97
CA ILE A 92 -15.18 -4.68 -4.14
C ILE A 92 -14.50 -3.48 -4.83
N GLU A 93 -15.26 -2.42 -5.06
CA GLU A 93 -14.75 -1.13 -5.52
C GLU A 93 -15.11 -0.05 -4.51
N VAL A 94 -14.13 0.66 -3.98
CA VAL A 94 -14.36 1.78 -3.05
C VAL A 94 -13.60 3.02 -3.51
N GLU A 95 -14.19 4.20 -3.33
CA GLU A 95 -13.44 5.44 -3.50
C GLU A 95 -12.67 5.80 -2.23
N SER A 96 -13.38 6.04 -1.13
CA SER A 96 -12.76 6.38 0.16
C SER A 96 -13.50 5.73 1.33
N VAL A 97 -12.79 4.91 2.09
CA VAL A 97 -13.28 4.29 3.33
C VAL A 97 -12.34 4.63 4.48
N ARG A 98 -12.90 5.00 5.63
CA ARG A 98 -12.16 5.35 6.83
C ARG A 98 -12.83 4.81 8.08
N GLY A 99 -12.07 4.19 8.96
CA GLY A 99 -12.61 3.75 10.24
C GLY A 99 -11.59 3.46 11.31
N GLU A 100 -12.02 2.98 12.47
CA GLU A 100 -11.08 2.38 13.42
C GLU A 100 -10.64 1.01 12.90
N THR A 101 -11.61 0.20 12.46
CA THR A 101 -11.39 -1.09 11.79
C THR A 101 -12.03 -1.07 10.40
N VAL A 102 -11.25 -1.37 9.36
CA VAL A 102 -11.74 -1.49 7.97
C VAL A 102 -11.43 -2.88 7.44
N ARG A 103 -12.45 -3.60 6.97
CA ARG A 103 -12.34 -4.92 6.36
C ARG A 103 -12.95 -4.90 4.97
N LEU A 104 -12.15 -5.23 3.96
CA LEU A 104 -12.56 -5.38 2.57
C LEU A 104 -12.24 -6.80 2.13
N LEU A 105 -13.21 -7.71 2.21
CA LEU A 105 -13.01 -9.14 2.01
C LEU A 105 -13.68 -9.59 0.71
N SER A 106 -12.88 -9.89 -0.30
CA SER A 106 -13.35 -10.34 -1.59
C SER A 106 -12.91 -11.75 -1.95
N GLU A 107 -13.78 -12.49 -2.64
CA GLU A 107 -13.42 -13.74 -3.31
C GLU A 107 -12.73 -13.47 -4.66
N GLY A 108 -12.92 -12.28 -5.23
CA GLY A 108 -12.27 -11.78 -6.44
C GLY A 108 -11.40 -10.58 -6.09
N GLY A 109 -11.60 -9.45 -6.77
CA GLY A 109 -10.74 -8.27 -6.65
C GLY A 109 -11.23 -7.20 -5.68
N VAL A 110 -10.28 -6.47 -5.09
CA VAL A 110 -10.50 -5.25 -4.30
C VAL A 110 -9.78 -4.08 -4.94
N ALA A 111 -10.52 -3.01 -5.28
CA ALA A 111 -9.96 -1.78 -5.79
C ALA A 111 -10.36 -0.58 -4.91
N SER A 112 -9.36 0.22 -4.52
CA SER A 112 -9.57 1.54 -3.93
C SER A 112 -8.96 2.63 -4.80
N THR A 113 -9.78 3.55 -5.29
CA THR A 113 -9.32 4.60 -6.21
C THR A 113 -8.81 5.85 -5.50
N LYS A 114 -9.03 6.02 -4.17
CA LYS A 114 -8.53 7.19 -3.43
C LYS A 114 -7.91 6.86 -2.08
N LEU A 115 -8.65 6.28 -1.13
CA LEU A 115 -8.17 6.11 0.25
C LEU A 115 -8.82 4.91 0.96
N VAL A 116 -7.98 4.10 1.60
CA VAL A 116 -8.37 3.17 2.68
C VAL A 116 -7.62 3.61 3.93
N GLU A 117 -8.35 3.98 4.98
CA GLU A 117 -7.76 4.47 6.23
C GLU A 117 -8.33 3.73 7.45
N GLY A 118 -7.48 3.31 8.38
CA GLY A 118 -7.94 2.97 9.72
C GLY A 118 -6.87 2.66 10.74
N LEU A 119 -7.23 2.34 11.99
CA LEU A 119 -6.23 1.83 12.92
C LEU A 119 -5.81 0.42 12.50
N GLU A 120 -6.80 -0.43 12.25
CA GLU A 120 -6.65 -1.79 11.75
C GLU A 120 -7.32 -1.92 10.38
N VAL A 121 -6.58 -2.38 9.38
CA VAL A 121 -7.09 -2.57 8.01
C VAL A 121 -6.83 -4.00 7.55
N ASP A 122 -7.88 -4.75 7.24
CA ASP A 122 -7.78 -6.07 6.62
C ASP A 122 -8.32 -6.00 5.18
N VAL A 123 -7.50 -6.38 4.19
CA VAL A 123 -7.94 -6.49 2.80
C VAL A 123 -7.59 -7.87 2.27
N SER A 124 -8.56 -8.56 1.67
CA SER A 124 -8.32 -9.83 1.01
C SER A 124 -9.01 -9.93 -0.35
N GLY A 125 -8.35 -10.56 -1.31
CA GLY A 125 -8.89 -10.80 -2.66
C GLY A 125 -7.81 -11.29 -3.61
N THR A 126 -8.17 -11.86 -4.75
CA THR A 126 -7.23 -12.32 -5.77
C THR A 126 -6.39 -11.17 -6.33
N SER A 127 -7.02 -10.06 -6.72
CA SER A 127 -6.32 -8.86 -7.18
C SER A 127 -6.64 -7.66 -6.29
N ILE A 128 -5.60 -7.00 -5.79
CA ILE A 128 -5.75 -5.87 -4.87
C ILE A 128 -5.05 -4.66 -5.46
N THR A 129 -5.78 -3.56 -5.63
CA THR A 129 -5.23 -2.28 -6.09
C THR A 129 -5.64 -1.16 -5.15
N LEU A 130 -4.69 -0.53 -4.46
CA LEU A 130 -4.94 0.55 -3.51
C LEU A 130 -4.19 1.81 -3.92
N ALA A 131 -4.92 2.88 -4.23
CA ALA A 131 -4.32 4.18 -4.54
C ALA A 131 -3.62 4.81 -3.32
N LYS A 132 -4.22 4.68 -2.13
CA LYS A 132 -3.62 5.15 -0.88
C LYS A 132 -4.13 4.34 0.29
N LEU A 133 -3.21 3.85 1.11
CA LEU A 133 -3.46 3.13 2.35
C LEU A 133 -2.85 3.92 3.52
N GLN A 134 -3.63 4.19 4.57
CA GLN A 134 -3.14 4.84 5.78
C GLN A 134 -3.58 4.02 6.99
N ALA A 135 -2.65 3.42 7.74
CA ALA A 135 -3.04 2.60 8.87
C ALA A 135 -2.05 2.58 10.04
N SER A 136 -2.50 2.15 11.22
CA SER A 136 -1.53 1.70 12.24
C SER A 136 -1.03 0.31 11.86
N HIS A 137 -1.93 -0.64 11.65
CA HIS A 137 -1.61 -1.96 11.13
C HIS A 137 -2.50 -2.27 9.93
N ALA A 138 -1.90 -2.78 8.86
CA ALA A 138 -2.63 -3.26 7.71
C ALA A 138 -2.19 -4.68 7.35
N ASN A 139 -3.16 -5.57 7.14
CA ASN A 139 -2.96 -6.92 6.67
C ASN A 139 -3.61 -7.10 5.30
N ILE A 140 -2.80 -7.38 4.29
CA ILE A 140 -3.22 -7.49 2.90
C ILE A 140 -2.91 -8.91 2.41
N ARG A 141 -3.92 -9.65 1.94
CA ARG A 141 -3.76 -11.01 1.43
C ARG A 141 -4.32 -11.14 0.02
N GLY A 142 -3.50 -11.49 -0.95
CA GLY A 142 -3.98 -11.71 -2.32
C GLY A 142 -3.08 -12.53 -3.20
N ASP A 143 -3.32 -12.48 -4.50
CA ASP A 143 -2.46 -13.10 -5.52
C ASP A 143 -1.57 -12.04 -6.16
N ASP A 144 -2.20 -10.95 -6.59
CA ASP A 144 -1.55 -9.77 -7.18
C ASP A 144 -1.90 -8.52 -6.37
N VAL A 145 -0.90 -7.90 -5.74
CA VAL A 145 -1.08 -6.75 -4.86
C VAL A 145 -0.35 -5.54 -5.41
N SER A 146 -1.07 -4.45 -5.67
CA SER A 146 -0.52 -3.16 -6.08
C SER A 146 -0.96 -2.05 -5.14
N ILE A 147 0.00 -1.37 -4.51
CA ILE A 147 -0.25 -0.25 -3.59
C ILE A 147 0.58 0.96 -4.03
N VAL A 148 -0.10 2.02 -4.45
CA VAL A 148 0.58 3.24 -4.95
C VAL A 148 1.21 4.03 -3.80
N ALA A 149 0.55 4.10 -2.64
CA ALA A 149 1.12 4.75 -1.47
C ALA A 149 0.59 4.13 -0.17
N ALA A 150 1.50 3.62 0.66
CA ALA A 150 1.23 3.11 1.99
C ALA A 150 1.87 4.01 3.05
N TYR A 151 1.05 4.47 3.99
CA TYR A 151 1.50 5.17 5.20
C TYR A 151 1.03 4.37 6.39
N CYS A 152 1.80 3.34 6.75
CA CYS A 152 1.41 2.36 7.75
C CYS A 152 2.47 2.28 8.84
N ARG A 153 2.10 2.24 10.13
CA ARG A 153 3.13 1.89 11.14
C ARG A 153 3.67 0.49 10.88
N LYS A 154 2.77 -0.46 10.55
CA LYS A 154 3.10 -1.80 10.07
C LYS A 154 2.19 -2.19 8.90
N LEU A 155 2.77 -2.70 7.83
CA LEU A 155 2.08 -3.28 6.68
C LEU A 155 2.56 -4.71 6.51
N ASP A 156 1.65 -5.67 6.66
CA ASP A 156 1.88 -7.09 6.37
C ASP A 156 1.19 -7.44 5.05
N VAL A 157 1.93 -7.94 4.05
CA VAL A 157 1.41 -8.35 2.74
C VAL A 157 1.77 -9.80 2.46
N ASP A 158 0.77 -10.62 2.13
CA ASP A 158 0.97 -12.02 1.75
C ASP A 158 0.40 -12.25 0.35
N ALA A 159 1.26 -12.71 -0.56
CA ALA A 159 0.92 -13.08 -1.93
C ALA A 159 1.10 -14.59 -2.15
N THR A 160 -0.01 -15.30 -2.36
CA THR A 160 -0.03 -16.77 -2.47
C THR A 160 -0.38 -17.29 -3.87
N GLY A 161 -0.76 -16.39 -4.78
CA GLY A 161 -1.19 -16.70 -6.13
C GLY A 161 -0.13 -17.34 -7.04
N ALA A 162 -0.55 -17.71 -8.25
CA ALA A 162 0.34 -18.27 -9.26
C ALA A 162 1.39 -17.23 -9.73
N SER A 163 2.53 -17.73 -10.24
CA SER A 163 3.77 -16.97 -10.46
C SER A 163 3.61 -15.72 -11.35
N ALA A 164 3.34 -14.56 -10.73
CA ALA A 164 3.56 -13.25 -11.32
C ALA A 164 5.02 -12.81 -11.10
N VAL A 165 5.59 -12.06 -12.05
CA VAL A 165 6.95 -11.52 -11.95
C VAL A 165 7.08 -10.63 -10.71
N ASP A 166 6.10 -9.77 -10.47
CA ASP A 166 5.97 -8.95 -9.27
C ASP A 166 4.59 -9.18 -8.64
N ALA A 167 4.46 -10.20 -7.79
CA ALA A 167 3.19 -10.49 -7.11
C ALA A 167 2.81 -9.38 -6.11
N ILE A 168 3.81 -8.65 -5.60
CA ILE A 168 3.62 -7.50 -4.71
C ILE A 168 4.36 -6.30 -5.28
N GLN A 169 3.64 -5.21 -5.55
CA GLN A 169 4.17 -3.92 -6.00
C GLN A 169 3.73 -2.81 -5.06
N ILE A 170 4.70 -2.12 -4.46
CA ILE A 170 4.48 -0.99 -3.56
C ILE A 170 5.33 0.20 -4.05
N ASP A 171 4.68 1.23 -4.58
CA ASP A 171 5.38 2.37 -5.18
C ASP A 171 5.98 3.32 -4.14
N ALA A 172 5.31 3.44 -2.99
CA ALA A 172 5.78 4.23 -1.86
C ALA A 172 5.28 3.64 -0.54
N ALA A 173 6.18 3.47 0.42
CA ALA A 173 5.86 3.05 1.78
C ALA A 173 6.53 3.94 2.82
N HIS A 174 5.80 4.24 3.89
CA HIS A 174 6.32 4.79 5.13
C HIS A 174 6.00 3.85 6.28
N GLY A 175 6.98 3.62 7.16
CA GLY A 175 6.90 2.72 8.32
C GLY A 175 7.51 1.34 8.05
N HIS A 176 6.98 0.28 8.66
CA HIS A 176 7.51 -1.08 8.49
C HIS A 176 6.71 -1.88 7.46
N VAL A 177 7.39 -2.50 6.49
CA VAL A 177 6.79 -3.39 5.48
C VAL A 177 7.28 -4.82 5.67
N ALA A 178 6.38 -5.73 6.03
CA ALA A 178 6.61 -7.17 5.95
C ALA A 178 5.88 -7.72 4.73
N ALA A 179 6.58 -8.43 3.85
CA ALA A 179 5.97 -8.99 2.65
C ALA A 179 6.47 -10.41 2.35
N THR A 180 5.54 -11.31 2.04
CA THR A 180 5.83 -12.69 1.63
C THR A 180 5.22 -12.95 0.26
N ALA A 181 6.02 -13.34 -0.73
CA ALA A 181 5.55 -13.72 -2.06
C ALA A 181 5.98 -15.16 -2.39
N SER A 182 5.08 -16.12 -2.21
CA SER A 182 5.40 -17.55 -2.30
C SER A 182 5.77 -18.01 -3.71
N ASN A 183 5.25 -17.35 -4.75
CA ASN A 183 5.47 -17.75 -6.14
C ASN A 183 5.97 -16.62 -7.06
N GLY A 184 6.08 -15.39 -6.57
CA GLY A 184 6.43 -14.21 -7.37
C GLY A 184 7.51 -13.36 -6.73
N GLY A 185 7.79 -12.22 -7.35
CA GLY A 185 8.71 -11.19 -6.84
C GLY A 185 8.01 -10.11 -6.01
N VAL A 186 8.84 -9.24 -5.43
CA VAL A 186 8.39 -8.08 -4.63
C VAL A 186 9.12 -6.84 -5.11
N SER A 187 8.36 -5.77 -5.37
CA SER A 187 8.88 -4.48 -5.78
C SER A 187 8.47 -3.41 -4.76
N LEU A 188 9.45 -2.81 -4.08
CA LEU A 188 9.28 -1.69 -3.16
C LEU A 188 10.09 -0.50 -3.68
N GLN A 189 9.45 0.35 -4.47
CA GLN A 189 10.13 1.38 -5.28
C GLN A 189 10.61 2.58 -4.48
N ARG A 190 9.95 2.89 -3.36
CA ARG A 190 10.37 3.93 -2.41
C ARG A 190 9.94 3.57 -1.01
N CYS A 191 10.89 3.48 -0.10
CA CYS A 191 10.65 3.22 1.31
C CYS A 191 11.30 4.29 2.17
N SER A 192 10.53 4.85 3.09
CA SER A 192 11.02 5.65 4.21
C SER A 192 10.69 4.90 5.50
N GLY A 193 11.56 3.97 5.88
CA GLY A 193 11.15 2.95 6.84
C GLY A 193 12.11 1.77 7.01
N SER A 194 11.53 0.62 7.33
CA SER A 194 12.20 -0.68 7.47
C SER A 194 11.39 -1.76 6.74
N CYS A 195 12.00 -2.91 6.46
CA CYS A 195 11.26 -4.01 5.85
C CYS A 195 11.78 -5.41 6.20
N ALA A 196 10.91 -6.40 6.09
CA ALA A 196 11.22 -7.82 6.15
C ALA A 196 10.52 -8.53 4.99
N ILE A 197 11.28 -8.90 3.95
CA ILE A 197 10.72 -9.37 2.69
C ILE A 197 11.27 -10.75 2.35
N GLU A 198 10.35 -11.68 2.11
CA GLU A 198 10.65 -13.02 1.62
C GLU A 198 9.92 -13.23 0.29
N ALA A 199 10.65 -13.64 -0.74
CA ALA A 199 10.06 -13.90 -2.03
C ALA A 199 10.66 -15.14 -2.67
N ALA A 200 9.87 -15.83 -3.46
CA ALA A 200 10.45 -16.83 -4.33
C ALA A 200 11.17 -16.15 -5.52
N GLY A 201 10.53 -15.15 -6.13
CA GLY A 201 11.06 -14.39 -7.27
C GLY A 201 12.02 -13.27 -6.89
N THR A 202 12.27 -12.38 -7.85
CA THR A 202 13.16 -11.22 -7.69
C THR A 202 12.60 -10.21 -6.69
N ILE A 203 13.48 -9.62 -5.88
CA ILE A 203 13.15 -8.55 -4.95
C ILE A 203 13.86 -7.28 -5.40
N SER A 204 13.12 -6.18 -5.56
CA SER A 204 13.67 -4.85 -5.85
C SER A 204 13.28 -3.87 -4.75
N LEU A 205 14.26 -3.32 -4.04
CA LEU A 205 14.08 -2.42 -2.90
C LEU A 205 14.77 -1.09 -3.14
N ALA A 206 14.09 0.00 -2.85
CA ALA A 206 14.67 1.33 -2.89
C ALA A 206 14.30 2.14 -1.64
N PHE A 207 15.31 2.63 -0.94
CA PHE A 207 15.18 3.37 0.33
C PHE A 207 15.53 4.84 0.16
N ASP A 208 14.57 5.71 0.42
CA ASP A 208 14.76 7.16 0.53
C ASP A 208 15.22 7.54 1.94
N ALA A 209 14.79 6.78 2.95
CA ALA A 209 15.24 6.90 4.34
C ALA A 209 15.09 5.56 5.06
N MET A 210 15.90 5.33 6.10
CA MET A 210 15.81 4.14 6.96
C MET A 210 15.72 4.54 8.43
N ASN A 211 14.81 3.89 9.15
CA ASN A 211 14.64 4.03 10.61
C ASN A 211 14.69 2.69 11.36
N GLY A 212 15.07 1.62 10.66
CA GLY A 212 15.24 0.26 11.17
C GLY A 212 15.79 -0.64 10.08
N ASP A 213 15.87 -1.93 10.35
CA ASP A 213 16.52 -2.90 9.47
C ASP A 213 15.73 -3.20 8.20
N ALA A 214 16.46 -3.50 7.12
CA ALA A 214 15.92 -4.04 5.88
C ALA A 214 16.46 -5.47 5.70
N VAL A 215 15.58 -6.45 5.82
CA VAL A 215 15.90 -7.86 5.59
C VAL A 215 15.18 -8.31 4.33
N ALA A 216 15.91 -8.92 3.40
CA ALA A 216 15.39 -9.42 2.14
C ALA A 216 15.99 -10.79 1.81
N SER A 217 15.14 -11.76 1.47
CA SER A 217 15.57 -13.10 1.09
C SER A 217 14.80 -13.60 -0.13
N SER A 218 15.52 -13.88 -1.21
CA SER A 218 14.96 -14.51 -2.42
C SER A 218 15.40 -15.98 -2.53
N ASP A 219 14.46 -16.90 -2.79
CA ASP A 219 14.78 -18.32 -2.99
C ASP A 219 15.41 -18.61 -4.37
N ARG A 220 14.85 -18.03 -5.44
CA ARG A 220 15.26 -18.31 -6.83
C ARG A 220 15.52 -17.08 -7.70
N GLY A 221 15.21 -15.88 -7.21
CA GLY A 221 15.40 -14.62 -7.93
C GLY A 221 16.64 -13.83 -7.47
N ASP A 222 16.75 -12.62 -8.01
CA ASP A 222 17.77 -11.64 -7.62
C ASP A 222 17.26 -10.76 -6.47
N VAL A 223 18.17 -10.09 -5.76
CA VAL A 223 17.84 -9.03 -4.79
C VAL A 223 18.60 -7.76 -5.18
N ASP A 224 17.88 -6.76 -5.68
CA ASP A 224 18.42 -5.45 -6.01
C ASP A 224 18.04 -4.44 -4.92
N VAL A 225 19.04 -3.87 -4.24
CA VAL A 225 18.86 -2.85 -3.20
C VAL A 225 19.46 -1.52 -3.66
N SER A 226 18.66 -0.47 -3.61
CA SER A 226 19.09 0.89 -3.89
C SER A 226 18.87 1.79 -2.69
N VAL A 227 19.86 2.59 -2.33
CA VAL A 227 19.82 3.45 -1.12
C VAL A 227 20.15 4.91 -1.42
N ALA A 228 19.45 5.84 -0.78
CA ALA A 228 19.78 7.25 -0.87
C ALA A 228 21.22 7.51 -0.35
N PRO A 229 22.02 8.36 -1.01
CA PRO A 229 23.42 8.61 -0.61
C PRO A 229 23.61 9.17 0.81
N SER A 230 22.54 9.67 1.43
CA SER A 230 22.53 10.18 2.80
C SER A 230 22.31 9.10 3.86
N ILE A 231 22.00 7.86 3.48
CA ILE A 231 21.73 6.76 4.42
C ILE A 231 23.05 6.20 4.95
N GLU A 232 23.12 6.07 6.28
CA GLU A 232 24.20 5.35 6.96
C GLU A 232 23.64 4.06 7.54
N CYS A 233 24.19 2.92 7.11
CA CYS A 233 23.75 1.62 7.60
C CYS A 233 24.89 0.59 7.48
N ASP A 234 24.80 -0.49 8.28
CA ASP A 234 25.65 -1.65 8.08
C ASP A 234 25.03 -2.57 7.02
N VAL A 235 25.85 -3.37 6.36
CA VAL A 235 25.47 -4.13 5.17
C VAL A 235 26.00 -5.55 5.27
N GLU A 236 25.12 -6.51 5.01
CA GLU A 236 25.42 -7.94 4.86
C GLU A 236 24.71 -8.46 3.59
N LEU A 237 25.50 -8.79 2.58
CA LEU A 237 25.01 -9.27 1.29
C LEU A 237 25.54 -10.68 1.03
N GLU A 238 24.66 -11.58 0.63
CA GLU A 238 25.01 -12.96 0.31
C GLU A 238 24.25 -13.45 -0.92
N GLY A 239 24.94 -13.96 -1.92
CA GLY A 239 24.30 -14.58 -3.08
C GLY A 239 25.29 -15.28 -4.00
N ARG A 240 24.79 -15.85 -5.10
CA ARG A 240 25.65 -16.49 -6.11
C ARG A 240 26.66 -15.50 -6.71
N HIS A 241 26.24 -14.24 -6.85
CA HIS A 241 27.07 -13.11 -7.22
C HIS A 241 26.66 -11.88 -6.44
N VAL A 242 27.63 -11.08 -5.99
CA VAL A 242 27.37 -9.81 -5.29
C VAL A 242 27.97 -8.67 -6.09
N ASP A 243 27.12 -7.72 -6.51
CA ASP A 243 27.51 -6.53 -7.27
C ASP A 243 27.28 -5.25 -6.45
N CYS A 244 28.37 -4.63 -6.01
CA CYS A 244 28.35 -3.36 -5.30
C CYS A 244 29.03 -2.23 -6.09
N ALA A 245 29.21 -2.37 -7.41
CA ALA A 245 29.88 -1.36 -8.23
C ALA A 245 29.10 -0.02 -8.23
N GLY A 246 27.78 -0.10 -8.08
CA GLY A 246 26.90 1.07 -7.99
C GLY A 246 26.88 1.77 -6.63
N ALA A 247 27.57 1.25 -5.60
CA ALA A 247 27.55 1.79 -4.23
C ALA A 247 28.95 2.30 -3.81
N PRO A 248 29.41 3.46 -4.33
CA PRO A 248 30.75 3.98 -4.05
C PRO A 248 30.96 4.44 -2.59
N MET A 249 29.89 4.55 -1.81
CA MET A 249 29.93 4.90 -0.39
C MET A 249 30.06 3.69 0.54
N LEU A 250 30.06 2.47 -0.01
CA LEU A 250 30.25 1.24 0.75
C LEU A 250 31.73 1.07 1.10
N ARG A 251 32.04 1.08 2.39
CA ARG A 251 33.31 0.57 2.92
C ARG A 251 33.16 -0.92 3.18
N ARG A 252 33.96 -1.73 2.49
CA ARG A 252 33.93 -3.19 2.62
C ARG A 252 34.91 -3.64 3.70
N GLU A 253 34.43 -4.48 4.60
CA GLU A 253 35.23 -5.16 5.63
C GLU A 253 35.46 -6.62 5.25
N VAL A 254 34.44 -7.26 4.66
CA VAL A 254 34.52 -8.59 4.05
C VAL A 254 34.13 -8.48 2.59
N ASP A 255 34.95 -9.04 1.70
CA ASP A 255 34.72 -9.07 0.25
C ASP A 255 35.20 -10.42 -0.30
N GLU A 256 34.33 -11.41 -0.16
CA GLU A 256 34.57 -12.79 -0.59
C GLU A 256 33.64 -13.13 -1.78
N ALA A 257 33.96 -14.20 -2.49
CA ALA A 257 33.11 -14.66 -3.59
C ALA A 257 31.69 -14.98 -3.08
N GLY A 258 30.71 -14.19 -3.50
CA GLY A 258 29.31 -14.36 -3.12
C GLY A 258 28.93 -13.77 -1.76
N ARG A 259 29.83 -13.08 -1.07
CA ARG A 259 29.55 -12.48 0.24
C ARG A 259 30.27 -11.15 0.44
N VAL A 260 29.54 -10.12 0.81
CA VAL A 260 30.09 -8.80 1.15
C VAL A 260 29.53 -8.33 2.49
N GLN A 261 30.39 -7.84 3.38
CA GLN A 261 29.99 -7.16 4.60
C GLN A 261 30.73 -5.84 4.75
N GLY A 262 30.07 -4.86 5.36
CA GLY A 262 30.67 -3.56 5.64
C GLY A 262 29.65 -2.51 6.00
N ALA A 263 29.96 -1.25 5.68
CA ALA A 263 29.17 -0.10 6.09
C ALA A 263 28.99 0.91 4.96
N LEU A 264 27.77 1.40 4.79
CA LEU A 264 27.45 2.55 3.94
C LEU A 264 27.64 3.84 4.72
N GLU A 265 28.52 4.71 4.26
CA GLU A 265 28.74 6.02 4.87
C GLU A 265 27.96 7.11 4.15
N ALA A 266 27.42 8.09 4.88
CA ALA A 266 26.67 9.15 4.24
C ALA A 266 27.62 10.00 3.41
N LYS A 267 27.37 10.01 2.11
CA LYS A 267 27.96 11.01 1.24
C LYS A 267 27.13 12.28 1.39
N ARG A 268 27.47 13.11 2.37
CA ARG A 268 26.90 14.47 2.46
C ARG A 268 27.27 15.21 1.19
N GLU A 269 26.30 15.39 0.29
CA GLU A 269 26.46 16.37 -0.77
C GLU A 269 26.58 17.76 -0.12
N PRO A 270 27.50 18.62 -0.59
CA PRO A 270 27.56 19.98 -0.11
C PRO A 270 26.19 20.63 -0.38
N SER A 271 25.46 20.96 0.68
CA SER A 271 24.22 21.70 0.56
C SER A 271 24.52 22.96 -0.25
N ARG A 272 23.97 23.09 -1.46
CA ARG A 272 23.86 24.40 -2.09
C ARG A 272 22.90 25.18 -1.22
N ALA A 273 23.44 25.88 -0.23
CA ALA A 273 22.75 26.91 0.53
C ALA A 273 22.38 28.03 -0.45
N GLY A 274 21.27 27.82 -1.17
CA GLY A 274 20.57 28.88 -1.86
C GLY A 274 19.88 29.71 -0.79
N ALA A 275 20.35 30.94 -0.59
CA ALA A 275 19.66 31.96 0.17
C ALA A 275 18.25 32.16 -0.43
N GLY A 276 17.26 31.54 0.19
CA GLY A 276 15.86 31.61 -0.23
C GLY A 276 14.98 31.31 0.96
N LYS A 277 14.39 32.38 1.51
CA LYS A 277 13.42 32.43 2.62
C LYS A 277 13.07 31.09 3.26
N VAL A 278 13.68 30.84 4.43
CA VAL A 278 13.21 29.82 5.36
C VAL A 278 11.82 30.23 5.82
N ASN A 279 10.79 29.58 5.29
CA ASN A 279 9.45 29.68 5.86
C ASN A 279 9.40 28.69 7.03
N VAL A 280 9.84 29.15 8.20
CA VAL A 280 9.92 28.37 9.45
C VAL A 280 8.53 27.85 9.87
N ASP A 281 7.46 28.47 9.38
CA ASP A 281 6.07 28.08 9.69
C ASP A 281 5.53 26.88 8.87
N GLY A 282 6.29 26.39 7.87
CA GLY A 282 5.93 25.18 7.11
C GLY A 282 6.64 23.91 7.58
N ALA A 283 7.70 24.04 8.41
CA ALA A 283 8.50 22.92 8.89
C ALA A 283 7.90 22.22 10.13
N SER A 284 6.82 22.76 10.68
CA SER A 284 6.17 22.29 11.92
C SER A 284 4.84 21.55 11.72
N GLN A 285 4.33 21.39 10.48
CA GLN A 285 3.01 20.74 10.25
C GLN A 285 3.01 19.42 9.47
N GLN A 286 4.18 18.86 9.11
CA GLN A 286 4.27 17.46 8.63
C GLN A 286 5.49 16.72 9.18
N LYS A 287 5.87 17.02 10.43
CA LYS A 287 6.51 16.00 11.27
C LYS A 287 5.39 15.11 11.82
N TRP A 288 4.93 14.16 11.01
CA TRP A 288 4.54 12.89 11.61
C TRP A 288 5.82 12.38 12.24
N ASP A 289 5.79 12.16 13.56
CA ASP A 289 6.93 11.70 14.34
C ASP A 289 7.65 10.59 13.60
N SER A 290 8.76 10.95 12.94
CA SER A 290 9.71 10.02 12.35
C SER A 290 10.50 9.30 13.45
N SER A 291 10.16 9.55 14.73
CA SER A 291 10.56 8.76 15.88
C SER A 291 9.71 7.49 15.99
N PHE A 292 9.73 6.67 14.97
CA PHE A 292 9.62 5.22 15.16
C PHE A 292 11.04 4.69 15.13
N ILE A 293 11.79 5.09 16.15
CA ILE A 293 13.11 4.55 16.47
C ILE A 293 12.85 3.08 16.83
N SER A 294 13.45 2.15 16.12
CA SER A 294 13.62 0.79 16.62
C SER A 294 14.19 0.87 18.04
N ASP A 295 13.62 0.14 19.01
CA ASP A 295 14.10 0.11 20.40
C ASP A 295 15.59 -0.28 20.54
N GLU A 296 16.23 -0.69 19.44
CA GLU A 296 17.66 -0.84 19.32
C GLU A 296 18.26 0.44 18.73
N GLY A 297 18.86 1.29 19.59
CA GLY A 297 19.60 2.50 19.22
C GLY A 297 20.90 2.24 18.44
N GLY A 298 20.91 1.19 17.62
CA GLY A 298 21.99 0.83 16.71
C GLY A 298 21.83 1.51 15.36
N ARG A 299 22.89 1.44 14.56
CA ARG A 299 22.86 1.84 13.16
C ARG A 299 21.97 0.85 12.39
N PRO A 300 21.07 1.29 11.50
CA PRO A 300 20.24 0.40 10.69
C PRO A 300 21.09 -0.60 9.91
N ARG A 301 20.53 -1.77 9.59
CA ARG A 301 21.20 -2.80 8.81
C ARG A 301 20.45 -3.15 7.54
N ILE A 302 21.18 -3.46 6.48
CA ILE A 302 20.66 -4.10 5.27
C ILE A 302 21.21 -5.52 5.23
N VAL A 303 20.31 -6.51 5.27
CA VAL A 303 20.63 -7.93 5.10
C VAL A 303 19.91 -8.43 3.85
N ALA A 304 20.65 -8.78 2.80
CA ALA A 304 20.09 -9.24 1.53
C ALA A 304 20.67 -10.60 1.13
N ARG A 305 19.80 -11.57 0.88
CA ARG A 305 20.18 -12.96 0.56
C ARG A 305 19.52 -13.44 -0.73
N ALA A 306 20.33 -13.93 -1.67
CA ALA A 306 19.88 -14.57 -2.91
C ALA A 306 20.78 -15.77 -3.24
N PRO A 307 20.68 -16.92 -2.53
CA PRO A 307 21.63 -18.02 -2.66
C PRO A 307 21.77 -18.58 -4.08
N LYS A 308 20.70 -18.51 -4.88
CA LYS A 308 20.67 -18.95 -6.29
C LYS A 308 20.80 -17.81 -7.31
N GLY A 309 20.65 -16.56 -6.87
CA GLY A 309 20.61 -15.37 -7.71
C GLY A 309 21.74 -14.37 -7.40
N ARG A 310 21.59 -13.16 -7.92
CA ARG A 310 22.50 -12.04 -7.69
C ARG A 310 21.96 -11.13 -6.58
N VAL A 311 22.84 -10.63 -5.73
CA VAL A 311 22.55 -9.49 -4.85
C VAL A 311 23.27 -8.26 -5.40
N ALA A 312 22.57 -7.15 -5.54
CA ALA A 312 23.18 -5.89 -5.95
C ALA A 312 22.86 -4.77 -4.97
N LEU A 313 23.86 -3.93 -4.68
CA LEU A 313 23.70 -2.73 -3.88
C LEU A 313 24.13 -1.50 -4.69
N ARG A 314 23.25 -0.50 -4.76
CA ARG A 314 23.48 0.72 -5.55
C ARG A 314 23.10 1.97 -4.79
N ALA A 315 23.81 3.06 -5.10
CA ALA A 315 23.38 4.40 -4.73
C ALA A 315 22.21 4.84 -5.61
N LEU A 316 21.15 5.36 -5.00
CA LEU A 316 20.09 6.06 -5.71
C LEU A 316 20.65 7.37 -6.27
N SER A 317 20.70 7.49 -7.60
CA SER A 317 20.98 8.79 -8.21
C SER A 317 19.78 9.72 -8.03
N TRP A 318 20.03 11.03 -7.92
CA TRP A 318 18.95 12.03 -7.84
C TRP A 318 18.01 11.97 -9.06
N ILE A 319 18.52 11.61 -10.24
CA ILE A 319 17.73 11.43 -11.45
C ILE A 319 16.81 10.22 -11.31
N ASP A 320 17.30 9.10 -10.76
CA ASP A 320 16.49 7.90 -10.58
C ASP A 320 15.44 8.11 -9.48
N ALA A 321 15.78 8.85 -8.43
CA ALA A 321 14.81 9.29 -7.42
C ALA A 321 13.68 10.15 -8.02
N ILE A 322 14.01 11.09 -8.92
CA ILE A 322 13.00 11.87 -9.66
C ILE A 322 12.18 10.97 -10.58
N ARG A 323 12.83 10.14 -11.40
CA ARG A 323 12.17 9.25 -12.35
C ARG A 323 11.15 8.35 -11.65
N ARG A 324 11.52 7.76 -10.52
CA ARG A 324 10.60 6.97 -9.67
C ARG A 324 9.47 7.82 -9.10
N LYS A 325 9.74 9.06 -8.67
CA LYS A 325 8.70 9.98 -8.18
C LYS A 325 7.67 10.38 -9.25
N VAL A 326 8.07 10.44 -10.52
CA VAL A 326 7.19 10.85 -11.63
C VAL A 326 6.74 9.68 -12.53
N GLY A 327 7.06 8.43 -12.16
CA GLY A 327 6.67 7.23 -12.92
C GLY A 327 7.33 7.11 -14.29
N LEU A 328 8.56 7.62 -14.48
CA LEU A 328 9.29 7.49 -15.74
C LEU A 328 10.17 6.23 -15.74
N PRO A 329 10.16 5.42 -16.83
CA PRO A 329 11.00 4.24 -16.93
C PRO A 329 12.51 4.58 -16.98
N GLU A 330 13.33 3.66 -16.49
CA GLU A 330 14.79 3.76 -16.59
C GLU A 330 15.22 3.76 -18.08
N GLY A 331 16.16 4.65 -18.45
CA GLY A 331 16.72 4.69 -19.82
C GLY A 331 16.08 5.67 -20.80
N PHE A 332 15.13 6.53 -20.39
CA PHE A 332 14.63 7.59 -21.27
C PHE A 332 15.69 8.70 -21.43
N GLU A 333 16.62 8.52 -22.36
CA GLU A 333 17.43 9.63 -22.87
C GLU A 333 16.55 10.51 -23.75
N LYS A 334 16.46 11.80 -23.38
CA LYS A 334 15.77 12.80 -24.17
C LYS A 334 16.46 12.85 -25.54
N VAL A 335 15.83 12.26 -26.56
CA VAL A 335 16.25 12.38 -27.95
C VAL A 335 16.39 13.87 -28.24
N ARG A 336 17.64 14.36 -28.27
CA ARG A 336 17.95 15.70 -28.74
C ARG A 336 17.53 15.71 -30.20
N ARG A 337 16.41 16.37 -30.50
CA ARG A 337 16.13 16.82 -31.86
C ARG A 337 17.31 17.71 -32.27
N SER A 338 18.21 17.17 -33.08
CA SER A 338 19.12 17.95 -33.88
C SER A 338 18.27 18.79 -34.82
N SER A 339 18.08 20.06 -34.46
CA SER A 339 17.65 21.07 -35.42
C SER A 339 18.79 21.23 -36.43
N SER A 340 18.65 20.58 -37.58
CA SER A 340 19.42 20.90 -38.78
C SER A 340 19.13 22.36 -39.15
N SER A 341 20.12 23.22 -38.93
CA SER A 341 20.17 24.53 -39.56
C SER A 341 20.66 24.32 -40.99
N SER A 342 19.74 24.24 -41.93
CA SER A 342 20.03 24.49 -43.34
C SER A 342 20.14 26.01 -43.53
N SER A 343 21.36 26.54 -43.45
CA SER A 343 21.69 27.83 -44.04
C SER A 343 21.98 27.64 -45.53
N SER A 344 21.48 28.60 -46.30
CA SER A 344 21.52 28.78 -47.76
C SER A 344 22.91 28.63 -48.38
#